data_AF-A0A7T1I1W1-F1
#
_entry.id   AF-A0A7T1I1W1-F1
#
_cell.length_a   1.000
_cell.length_b   1.000
_cell.length_c   1.000
_cell.angle_alpha   90.00
_cell.angle_beta   90.00
_cell.angle_gamma   90.00
#
_symmetry.space_group_name_H-M   'P 1'
#
loop_
_entity.id
_entity.type
_entity.pdbx_description
1 polymer ?
#
loop_
_entity_poly.entity_id
_entity_poly.type
_entity_poly.pdbx_seq_one_letter_code
_entity_poly.pdbx_strand_id
1 'polypeptide(L)'
;MPYVPPGKMKVNQAEQVLPRWLLEDYASLFEPELLPRLRRPDPPRAVLTPAGYTKREAEQREPEARAASDAPPLPRLSQYTGAQALALTRNEGFLNRLTGLINLYSIDPSDSELREELAGFRRQVGQIWLDTPSEDMEPLFRSSFGTSYRRLLQSGFCSSPLSSEDQQIRLNLGRYVRNMNRPKAVQVVLAVLPYYQPGKIQFAGGEKFMPSWLLGALPSLYVKP
;
A
#
# COMPACT_ATOMS: atom_id res chain seq x y z
N MET A 1 26.42 0.64 19.20
CA MET A 1 25.75 1.26 18.05
C MET A 1 26.82 1.76 17.09
N PRO A 2 27.01 1.20 15.90
CA PRO A 2 28.05 1.68 15.00
C PRO A 2 27.48 2.84 14.17
N TYR A 3 27.57 4.06 14.70
CA TYR A 3 27.43 5.25 13.86
C TYR A 3 28.73 5.40 13.06
N VAL A 4 28.60 5.49 11.74
CA VAL A 4 29.74 5.80 10.88
C VAL A 4 30.17 7.24 11.16
N PRO A 5 31.44 7.50 11.50
CA PRO A 5 31.88 8.85 11.79
C PRO A 5 31.82 9.74 10.53
N PRO A 6 31.57 11.06 10.71
CA PRO A 6 31.53 12.02 9.60
C PRO A 6 32.80 11.94 8.75
N GLY A 7 32.64 12.01 7.43
CA GLY A 7 33.73 11.86 6.44
C GLY A 7 34.14 10.42 6.08
N LYS A 8 33.59 9.37 6.72
CA LYS A 8 33.87 7.96 6.36
C LYS A 8 32.83 7.30 5.45
N MET A 9 31.66 7.92 5.26
CA MET A 9 30.65 7.43 4.33
C MET A 9 30.79 8.16 3.00
N LYS A 10 31.23 7.44 1.95
CA LYS A 10 31.25 7.93 0.57
C LYS A 10 30.24 7.16 -0.26
N VAL A 11 29.29 7.88 -0.84
CA VAL A 11 28.33 7.36 -1.79
C VAL A 11 28.88 7.65 -3.18
N ASN A 12 29.23 6.59 -3.91
CA ASN A 12 29.68 6.72 -5.29
C ASN A 12 28.57 7.37 -6.13
N GLN A 13 28.93 8.42 -6.89
CA GLN A 13 27.98 9.19 -7.72
C GLN A 13 26.80 9.76 -6.92
N ALA A 14 27.06 10.40 -5.78
CA ALA A 14 26.04 11.01 -4.92
C ALA A 14 25.05 11.92 -5.68
N GLU A 15 25.51 12.65 -6.71
CA GLU A 15 24.67 13.48 -7.59
C GLU A 15 23.58 12.70 -8.37
N GLN A 16 23.80 11.41 -8.63
CA GLN A 16 22.90 10.53 -9.39
C GLN A 16 22.09 9.59 -8.49
N VAL A 17 22.63 9.26 -7.31
CA VAL A 17 22.06 8.28 -6.38
C VAL A 17 21.20 8.95 -5.31
N LEU A 18 21.58 10.15 -4.85
CA LEU A 18 20.86 10.85 -3.80
C LEU A 18 19.84 11.82 -4.40
N PRO A 19 18.63 11.90 -3.82
CA PRO A 19 17.66 12.89 -4.25
C PRO A 19 18.16 14.30 -3.91
N ARG A 20 17.83 15.29 -4.77
CA ARG A 20 18.32 16.68 -4.65
C ARG A 20 18.12 17.29 -3.26
N TRP A 21 17.02 16.97 -2.57
CA TRP A 21 16.74 17.48 -1.23
C TRP A 21 17.69 16.97 -0.14
N LEU A 22 18.31 15.79 -0.32
CA LEU A 22 19.26 15.20 0.64
C LEU A 22 20.71 15.53 0.29
N LEU A 23 20.94 15.98 -0.94
CA LEU A 23 22.27 16.18 -1.51
C LEU A 23 23.02 17.32 -0.83
N GLU A 24 22.31 18.38 -0.44
CA GLU A 24 22.89 19.50 0.30
C GLU A 24 23.34 19.08 1.71
N ASP A 25 22.50 18.35 2.44
CA ASP A 25 22.80 17.85 3.78
C ASP A 25 23.94 16.82 3.75
N TYR A 26 23.92 15.90 2.78
CA TYR A 26 24.98 14.93 2.57
C TYR A 26 26.31 15.60 2.24
N ALA A 27 26.32 16.55 1.31
CA ALA A 27 27.52 17.29 0.94
C ALA A 27 28.07 18.09 2.14
N SER A 28 27.20 18.69 2.96
CA SER A 28 27.63 19.41 4.16
C SER A 28 28.34 18.52 5.19
N LEU A 29 27.86 17.29 5.39
CA LEU A 29 28.34 16.40 6.46
C LEU A 29 29.47 15.44 6.03
N PHE A 30 29.50 15.05 4.76
CA PHE A 30 30.36 13.96 4.29
C PHE A 30 31.27 14.34 3.11
N GLU A 31 30.85 15.25 2.23
CA GLU A 31 31.59 15.63 1.01
C GLU A 31 31.43 17.13 0.67
N PRO A 32 32.12 18.04 1.39
CA PRO A 32 31.95 19.49 1.22
C PRO A 32 32.35 20.00 -0.17
N GLU A 33 33.18 19.25 -0.90
CA GLU A 33 33.60 19.53 -2.28
C GLU A 33 32.44 19.46 -3.31
N LEU A 34 31.30 18.87 -2.95
CA LEU A 34 30.10 18.83 -3.81
C LEU A 34 29.30 20.14 -3.75
N LEU A 35 29.38 20.90 -2.67
CA LEU A 35 28.59 22.13 -2.47
C LEU A 35 28.80 23.19 -3.57
N PRO A 36 30.03 23.47 -4.06
CA PRO A 36 30.24 24.43 -5.13
C PRO A 36 29.66 23.98 -6.48
N ARG A 37 29.49 22.66 -6.69
CA ARG A 37 28.92 22.11 -7.93
C ARG A 37 27.40 22.18 -7.93
N LEU A 38 26.77 21.92 -6.78
CA LEU A 38 25.31 22.05 -6.61
C LEU A 38 24.83 23.49 -6.70
N ARG A 39 25.67 24.45 -6.30
CA ARG A 39 25.34 25.88 -6.32
C ARG A 39 25.60 26.56 -7.68
N ARG A 40 26.09 25.85 -8.70
CA ARG A 40 26.18 26.43 -10.04
C ARG A 40 24.79 26.49 -10.67
N PRO A 41 24.33 27.66 -11.15
CA PRO A 41 23.13 27.73 -11.95
C PRO A 41 23.37 26.99 -13.29
N ASP A 42 22.41 26.15 -13.68
CA ASP A 42 22.40 25.50 -15.01
C ASP A 42 22.54 26.55 -16.11
N PRO A 43 23.31 26.30 -17.19
CA PRO A 43 23.30 27.17 -18.35
C PRO A 43 21.89 27.18 -18.98
N PRO A 44 21.40 28.32 -19.49
CA PRO A 44 20.07 28.41 -20.06
C PRO A 44 19.97 27.50 -21.30
N ARG A 45 19.09 26.51 -21.23
CA ARG A 45 18.69 25.67 -22.35
C ARG A 45 18.12 26.58 -23.44
N ALA A 46 18.74 26.57 -24.62
CA ALA A 46 18.35 27.39 -25.76
C ALA A 46 16.84 27.25 -26.05
N VAL A 47 16.16 28.39 -26.06
CA VAL A 47 14.78 28.54 -26.50
C VAL A 47 14.75 28.41 -28.02
N LEU A 48 14.06 27.40 -28.52
CA LEU A 48 13.62 27.36 -29.91
C LEU A 48 12.10 27.17 -29.94
N THR A 49 11.43 28.17 -30.51
CA THR A 49 10.05 28.14 -31.01
C THR A 49 10.04 28.94 -32.32
N PRO A 50 9.04 28.80 -33.22
CA PRO A 50 8.15 27.67 -33.49
C PRO A 50 8.04 27.38 -35.01
N ALA A 51 7.67 26.15 -35.42
CA ALA A 51 7.02 25.93 -36.72
C ALA A 51 6.29 24.59 -36.79
N GLY A 52 4.96 24.65 -36.88
CA GLY A 52 4.15 23.63 -37.56
C GLY A 52 3.51 22.55 -36.69
N TYR A 53 2.18 22.42 -36.84
CA TYR A 53 1.36 21.18 -36.89
C TYR A 53 1.68 20.08 -35.83
N THR A 54 0.77 19.53 -35.03
CA THR A 54 -0.68 19.37 -35.19
C THR A 54 -1.28 18.81 -33.90
N LYS A 55 -2.54 19.17 -33.65
CA LYS A 55 -3.49 18.59 -32.71
C LYS A 55 -3.54 17.04 -32.79
N ARG A 56 -2.79 16.31 -31.95
CA ARG A 56 -3.10 14.88 -31.63
C ARG A 56 -2.43 14.22 -30.41
N GLU A 57 -1.77 14.95 -29.51
CA GLU A 57 -1.11 14.34 -28.33
C GLU A 57 -1.58 14.95 -27.00
N ALA A 58 -2.90 15.12 -26.85
CA ALA A 58 -3.53 15.44 -25.57
C ALA A 58 -3.79 14.20 -24.69
N GLU A 59 -3.22 13.04 -25.03
CA GLU A 59 -3.52 11.75 -24.39
C GLU A 59 -2.31 11.07 -23.73
N GLN A 60 -1.20 11.80 -23.54
CA GLN A 60 -0.03 11.28 -22.83
C GLN A 60 0.55 12.34 -21.88
N ARG A 61 -0.26 12.76 -20.91
CA ARG A 61 0.24 13.43 -19.70
C ARG A 61 0.08 12.51 -18.50
N GLU A 62 0.96 11.53 -18.42
CA GLU A 62 1.45 11.01 -17.14
C GLU A 62 2.92 10.64 -17.28
N PRO A 63 3.84 11.51 -16.84
CA PRO A 63 5.15 11.04 -16.43
C PRO A 63 5.53 11.63 -15.06
N GLU A 64 4.78 11.30 -14.01
CA GLU A 64 5.16 11.60 -12.62
C GLU A 64 5.00 10.37 -11.71
N ALA A 65 5.66 9.25 -12.04
CA ALA A 65 5.81 8.15 -11.07
C ALA A 65 6.94 7.14 -11.38
N ARG A 66 7.88 7.42 -12.29
CA ARG A 66 8.91 6.43 -12.65
C ARG A 66 10.20 6.50 -11.82
N ALA A 67 10.20 7.22 -10.71
CA ALA A 67 11.35 7.28 -9.81
C ALA A 67 10.96 7.04 -8.35
N ALA A 68 10.55 5.82 -7.99
CA ALA A 68 10.80 5.25 -6.67
C ALA A 68 10.42 3.77 -6.59
N SER A 69 11.36 2.98 -6.07
CA SER A 69 11.23 1.61 -5.58
C SER A 69 11.51 0.50 -6.60
N ASP A 70 12.66 -0.16 -6.42
CA ASP A 70 13.01 -1.49 -6.90
C ASP A 70 12.12 -2.60 -6.29
N ALA A 71 10.86 -2.27 -5.99
CA ALA A 71 9.87 -3.21 -5.46
C ALA A 71 8.86 -3.50 -6.56
N PRO A 72 8.36 -4.75 -6.64
CA PRO A 72 7.28 -5.06 -7.55
C PRO A 72 6.09 -4.12 -7.27
N PRO A 73 5.39 -3.66 -8.32
CA PRO A 73 4.19 -2.86 -8.15
C PRO A 73 3.18 -3.60 -7.26
N LEU A 74 2.35 -2.84 -6.53
CA LEU A 74 1.30 -3.44 -5.70
C LEU A 74 0.41 -4.33 -6.58
N PRO A 75 0.10 -5.55 -6.14
CA PRO A 75 -0.72 -6.47 -6.92
C PRO A 75 -2.15 -5.91 -7.03
N ARG A 76 -2.76 -6.10 -8.20
CA ARG A 76 -4.20 -5.91 -8.36
C ARG A 76 -4.91 -7.15 -7.80
N LEU A 77 -5.78 -6.93 -6.82
CA LEU A 77 -6.51 -8.00 -6.13
C LEU A 77 -7.89 -8.26 -6.75
N SER A 78 -8.49 -7.26 -7.39
CA SER A 78 -9.83 -7.36 -7.96
C SER A 78 -9.94 -6.67 -9.32
N GLN A 79 -10.96 -7.06 -10.09
CA GLN A 79 -11.34 -6.39 -11.33
C GLN A 79 -11.85 -4.95 -11.09
N TYR A 80 -12.48 -4.67 -9.95
CA TYR A 80 -12.90 -3.31 -9.59
C TYR A 80 -11.75 -2.59 -8.91
N THR A 81 -11.33 -1.44 -9.45
CA THR A 81 -10.19 -0.66 -8.94
C THR A 81 -10.49 0.84 -8.93
N GLY A 82 -9.68 1.61 -8.21
CA GLY A 82 -9.79 3.07 -8.11
C GLY A 82 -11.17 3.52 -7.66
N ALA A 83 -11.77 4.45 -8.40
CA ALA A 83 -13.10 4.99 -8.09
C ALA A 83 -14.19 3.90 -8.04
N GLN A 84 -14.10 2.84 -8.86
CA GLN A 84 -15.07 1.75 -8.85
C GLN A 84 -14.99 0.93 -7.56
N ALA A 85 -13.78 0.67 -7.06
CA ALA A 85 -13.59 0.00 -5.79
C ALA A 85 -14.15 0.86 -4.65
N LEU A 86 -13.80 2.15 -4.63
CA LEU A 86 -14.24 3.07 -3.58
C LEU A 86 -15.77 3.25 -3.55
N ALA A 87 -16.44 3.23 -4.71
CA ALA A 87 -17.90 3.30 -4.77
C ALA A 87 -18.60 2.14 -4.02
N LEU A 88 -17.97 0.96 -3.93
CA LEU A 88 -18.53 -0.19 -3.22
C LEU A 88 -18.63 0.02 -1.71
N THR A 89 -17.80 0.89 -1.14
CA THR A 89 -17.82 1.21 0.29
C THR A 89 -19.15 1.82 0.75
N ARG A 90 -19.92 2.39 -0.18
CA ARG A 90 -21.23 3.00 0.04
C ARG A 90 -22.37 2.21 -0.62
N ASN A 91 -22.06 1.07 -1.26
CA ASN A 91 -23.06 0.24 -1.92
C ASN A 91 -23.69 -0.72 -0.91
N GLU A 92 -24.95 -0.49 -0.56
CA GLU A 92 -25.67 -1.31 0.43
C GLU A 92 -25.79 -2.78 0.01
N GLY A 93 -25.99 -3.06 -1.29
CA GLY A 93 -26.06 -4.42 -1.80
C GLY A 93 -24.76 -5.19 -1.58
N PHE A 94 -23.62 -4.55 -1.85
CA PHE A 94 -22.29 -5.10 -1.58
C PHE A 94 -22.09 -5.39 -0.08
N LEU A 95 -22.40 -4.43 0.79
CA LEU A 95 -22.22 -4.58 2.24
C LEU A 95 -23.16 -5.62 2.85
N ASN A 96 -24.41 -5.67 2.40
CA ASN A 96 -25.40 -6.65 2.84
C ASN A 96 -25.03 -8.06 2.37
N ARG A 97 -24.53 -8.21 1.14
CA ARG A 97 -24.05 -9.52 0.65
C ARG A 97 -22.86 -10.01 1.45
N LEU A 98 -21.85 -9.17 1.66
CA LEU A 98 -20.68 -9.52 2.51
C LEU A 98 -21.13 -9.96 3.91
N THR A 99 -22.02 -9.20 4.53
CA THR A 99 -22.54 -9.51 5.86
C THR A 99 -23.31 -10.83 5.89
N GLY A 100 -24.15 -11.08 4.87
CA GLY A 100 -24.90 -12.32 4.70
C GLY A 100 -23.97 -13.52 4.58
N LEU A 101 -22.94 -13.43 3.75
CA LEU A 101 -21.95 -14.51 3.58
C LEU A 101 -21.18 -14.78 4.89
N ILE A 102 -20.79 -13.75 5.64
CA ILE A 102 -20.12 -13.91 6.94
C ILE A 102 -21.03 -14.65 7.93
N ASN A 103 -22.32 -14.32 7.95
CA ASN A 103 -23.30 -15.00 8.82
C ASN A 103 -23.48 -16.46 8.41
N LEU A 104 -23.66 -16.73 7.11
CA LEU A 104 -23.79 -18.09 6.59
C LEU A 104 -22.54 -18.93 6.90
N TYR A 105 -21.35 -18.35 6.78
CA TYR A 105 -20.10 -19.05 7.05
C TYR A 105 -19.95 -19.42 8.53
N SER A 106 -20.57 -18.63 9.42
CA SER A 106 -20.62 -18.94 10.85
C SER A 106 -21.56 -20.12 11.15
N ILE A 107 -22.49 -20.45 10.25
CA ILE A 107 -23.45 -21.55 10.38
C ILE A 107 -22.86 -22.82 9.75
N ASP A 108 -22.39 -22.73 8.51
CA ASP A 108 -21.75 -23.85 7.80
C ASP A 108 -20.42 -23.40 7.13
N PRO A 109 -19.28 -23.56 7.83
CA PRO A 109 -17.98 -23.21 7.27
C PRO A 109 -17.45 -24.23 6.25
N SER A 110 -18.10 -25.38 6.09
CA SER A 110 -17.65 -26.45 5.19
C SER A 110 -18.06 -26.21 3.74
N ASP A 111 -19.13 -25.45 3.52
CA ASP A 111 -19.64 -25.06 2.20
C ASP A 111 -18.52 -24.45 1.33
N SER A 112 -18.24 -25.11 0.19
CA SER A 112 -17.20 -24.69 -0.73
C SER A 112 -17.59 -23.49 -1.58
N GLU A 113 -18.85 -23.39 -2.00
CA GLU A 113 -19.33 -22.28 -2.83
C GLU A 113 -19.33 -20.99 -2.03
N LEU A 114 -19.81 -21.06 -0.79
CA LEU A 114 -19.76 -19.96 0.16
C LEU A 114 -18.33 -19.47 0.42
N ARG A 115 -17.37 -20.39 0.60
CA ARG A 115 -15.96 -20.06 0.80
C ARG A 115 -15.33 -19.42 -0.43
N GLU A 116 -15.68 -19.88 -1.62
CA GLU A 116 -15.21 -19.30 -2.87
C GLU A 116 -15.72 -17.87 -3.06
N GLU A 117 -17.01 -17.64 -2.76
CA GLU A 117 -17.59 -16.30 -2.84
C GLU A 117 -16.97 -15.35 -1.80
N LEU A 118 -16.80 -15.79 -0.55
CA LEU A 118 -16.08 -15.01 0.47
C LEU A 118 -14.62 -14.73 0.09
N ALA A 119 -13.96 -15.64 -0.63
CA ALA A 119 -12.62 -15.39 -1.16
C ALA A 119 -12.62 -14.26 -2.19
N GLY A 120 -13.64 -14.19 -3.06
CA GLY A 120 -13.87 -13.07 -3.96
C GLY A 120 -14.06 -11.74 -3.21
N PHE A 121 -14.88 -11.73 -2.16
CA PHE A 121 -15.05 -10.55 -1.30
C PHE A 121 -13.77 -10.16 -0.57
N ARG A 122 -12.98 -11.12 -0.06
CA ARG A 122 -11.67 -10.85 0.55
C ARG A 122 -10.77 -10.07 -0.40
N ARG A 123 -10.68 -10.52 -1.67
CA ARG A 123 -9.90 -9.84 -2.71
C ARG A 123 -10.42 -8.43 -3.00
N GLN A 124 -11.74 -8.26 -3.13
CA GLN A 124 -12.37 -6.96 -3.40
C GLN A 124 -12.19 -5.98 -2.25
N VAL A 125 -12.36 -6.43 -1.00
CA VAL A 125 -12.11 -5.64 0.20
C VAL A 125 -10.64 -5.25 0.32
N GLY A 126 -9.72 -6.16 0.01
CA GLY A 126 -8.29 -5.84 -0.07
C GLY A 126 -7.99 -4.77 -1.12
N GLN A 127 -8.60 -4.86 -2.31
CA GLN A 127 -8.42 -3.86 -3.37
C GLN A 127 -8.92 -2.47 -2.95
N ILE A 128 -10.07 -2.41 -2.27
CA ILE A 128 -10.59 -1.16 -1.70
C ILE A 128 -9.55 -0.51 -0.79
N TRP A 129 -8.94 -1.27 0.12
CA TRP A 129 -7.88 -0.74 0.97
C TRP A 129 -6.68 -0.22 0.18
N LEU A 130 -6.23 -0.93 -0.86
CA LEU A 130 -5.11 -0.49 -1.71
C LEU A 130 -5.39 0.80 -2.50
N ASP A 131 -6.65 1.03 -2.83
CA ASP A 131 -7.13 2.19 -3.60
C ASP A 131 -7.56 3.38 -2.73
N THR A 132 -7.69 3.18 -1.42
CA THR A 132 -8.09 4.25 -0.49
C THR A 132 -6.96 5.27 -0.30
N PRO A 133 -7.24 6.57 -0.47
CA PRO A 133 -6.29 7.64 -0.12
C PRO A 133 -5.86 7.55 1.34
N SER A 134 -4.64 7.98 1.66
CA SER A 134 -4.08 7.79 3.01
C SER A 134 -4.87 8.56 4.08
N GLU A 135 -5.38 9.72 3.71
CA GLU A 135 -6.24 10.60 4.52
C GLU A 135 -7.60 9.98 4.86
N ASP A 136 -8.12 9.09 4.01
CA ASP A 136 -9.44 8.47 4.15
C ASP A 136 -9.39 7.12 4.88
N MET A 137 -8.20 6.63 5.24
CA MET A 137 -8.01 5.31 5.84
C MET A 137 -8.74 5.14 7.18
N GLU A 138 -8.53 6.06 8.12
CA GLU A 138 -9.17 6.00 9.45
C GLU A 138 -10.69 6.24 9.38
N PRO A 139 -11.20 7.26 8.65
CA PRO A 139 -12.63 7.41 8.44
C PRO A 139 -13.28 6.17 7.83
N LEU A 140 -12.66 5.58 6.80
CA LEU A 140 -13.18 4.38 6.15
C LEU A 140 -13.15 3.17 7.10
N PHE A 141 -12.11 3.01 7.90
CA PHE A 141 -12.01 1.95 8.91
C PHE A 141 -13.08 2.06 10.01
N ARG A 142 -13.50 3.26 10.36
CA ARG A 142 -14.58 3.51 11.33
C ARG A 142 -15.99 3.45 10.73
N SER A 143 -16.12 3.38 9.41
CA SER A 143 -17.39 3.37 8.72
C SER A 143 -18.15 2.03 8.80
N SER A 144 -19.32 1.96 8.16
CA SER A 144 -20.07 0.71 7.96
C SER A 144 -19.25 -0.33 7.19
N PHE A 145 -18.51 0.08 6.14
CA PHE A 145 -17.59 -0.81 5.43
C PHE A 145 -16.51 -1.36 6.36
N GLY A 146 -15.88 -0.49 7.16
CA GLY A 146 -14.88 -0.91 8.13
C GLY A 146 -15.43 -1.85 9.21
N THR A 147 -16.71 -1.71 9.56
CA THR A 147 -17.40 -2.65 10.45
C THR A 147 -17.57 -4.03 9.80
N SER A 148 -18.02 -4.11 8.54
CA SER A 148 -18.09 -5.38 7.81
C SER A 148 -16.73 -6.03 7.62
N TYR A 149 -15.68 -5.23 7.36
CA TYR A 149 -14.30 -5.70 7.28
C TYR A 149 -13.82 -6.33 8.60
N ARG A 150 -14.06 -5.68 9.75
CA ARG A 150 -13.70 -6.23 11.06
C ARG A 150 -14.46 -7.53 11.34
N ARG A 151 -15.75 -7.60 10.99
CA ARG A 151 -16.54 -8.84 11.12
C ARG A 151 -15.98 -9.97 10.24
N LEU A 152 -15.45 -9.68 9.05
CA LEU A 152 -14.76 -10.66 8.22
C LEU A 152 -13.50 -11.20 8.90
N LEU A 153 -12.71 -10.35 9.54
CA LEU A 153 -11.51 -10.78 10.27
C LEU A 153 -11.85 -11.65 11.49
N GLN A 154 -12.95 -11.33 12.16
CA GLN A 154 -13.43 -12.04 13.36
C GLN A 154 -14.24 -13.32 13.06
N SER A 155 -14.61 -13.57 11.80
CA SER A 155 -15.48 -14.70 11.44
C SER A 155 -14.79 -16.07 11.46
N GLY A 156 -13.46 -16.11 11.58
CA GLY A 156 -12.66 -17.32 11.42
C GLY A 156 -12.36 -17.68 9.96
N PHE A 157 -12.98 -17.00 8.98
CA PHE A 157 -12.72 -17.24 7.55
C PHE A 157 -11.25 -17.05 7.17
N CYS A 158 -10.53 -16.14 7.84
CA CYS A 158 -9.09 -15.91 7.63
C CYS A 158 -8.21 -17.14 7.93
N SER A 159 -8.75 -18.13 8.65
CA SER A 159 -8.10 -19.41 8.91
C SER A 159 -8.42 -20.49 7.88
N SER A 160 -9.33 -20.22 6.93
CA SER A 160 -9.64 -21.13 5.83
C SER A 160 -8.45 -21.33 4.89
N PRO A 161 -8.36 -22.49 4.22
CA PRO A 161 -7.39 -22.72 3.15
C PRO A 161 -7.46 -21.63 2.08
N LEU A 162 -6.30 -21.15 1.64
CA LEU A 162 -6.18 -20.19 0.54
C LEU A 162 -6.06 -20.92 -0.79
N SER A 163 -6.76 -20.43 -1.81
CA SER A 163 -6.55 -20.84 -3.20
C SER A 163 -5.14 -20.45 -3.68
N SER A 164 -4.70 -21.02 -4.80
CA SER A 164 -3.40 -20.68 -5.41
C SER A 164 -3.27 -19.19 -5.72
N GLU A 165 -4.35 -18.55 -6.18
CA GLU A 165 -4.41 -17.10 -6.42
C GLU A 165 -4.21 -16.31 -5.12
N ASP A 166 -4.95 -16.65 -4.06
CA ASP A 166 -4.86 -15.95 -2.78
C ASP A 166 -3.51 -16.18 -2.08
N GLN A 167 -2.88 -17.34 -2.30
CA GLN A 167 -1.51 -17.60 -1.85
C GLN A 167 -0.51 -16.67 -2.55
N GLN A 168 -0.64 -16.45 -3.86
CA GLN A 168 0.21 -15.51 -4.60
C GLN A 168 0.01 -14.08 -4.12
N ILE A 169 -1.24 -13.65 -3.92
CA ILE A 169 -1.57 -12.34 -3.34
C ILE A 169 -0.91 -12.17 -1.97
N ARG A 170 -1.06 -13.16 -1.08
CA ARG A 170 -0.44 -13.16 0.26
C ARG A 170 1.08 -13.01 0.19
N LEU A 171 1.73 -13.72 -0.73
CA LEU A 171 3.19 -13.64 -0.92
C LEU A 171 3.61 -12.25 -1.42
N ASN A 172 2.87 -11.67 -2.37
CA ASN A 172 3.15 -10.35 -2.92
C ASN A 172 2.99 -9.25 -1.85
N LEU A 173 1.87 -9.23 -1.13
CA LEU A 173 1.63 -8.28 -0.05
C LEU A 173 2.61 -8.49 1.12
N GLY A 174 2.92 -9.73 1.47
CA GLY A 174 3.87 -10.05 2.55
C GLY A 174 5.31 -9.59 2.29
N ARG A 175 5.73 -9.44 1.02
CA ARG A 175 7.02 -8.79 0.69
C ARG A 175 7.00 -7.30 1.01
N TYR A 176 5.85 -6.65 0.82
CA TYR A 176 5.68 -5.23 1.11
C TYR A 176 5.67 -4.95 2.61
N VAL A 177 4.93 -5.77 3.37
CA VAL A 177 4.79 -5.63 4.82
C VAL A 177 6.12 -5.78 5.57
N ARG A 178 7.08 -6.52 5.00
CA ARG A 178 8.43 -6.63 5.56
C ARG A 178 9.27 -5.35 5.41
N ASN A 179 8.87 -4.43 4.54
CA ASN A 179 9.52 -3.14 4.36
C ASN A 179 8.47 -2.03 4.20
N MET A 180 7.94 -1.58 5.33
CA MET A 180 6.91 -0.54 5.42
C MET A 180 7.42 0.90 5.30
N ASN A 181 8.70 1.12 4.95
CA ASN A 181 9.24 2.46 4.66
C ASN A 181 8.82 2.98 3.26
N ARG A 182 7.67 2.54 2.77
CA ARG A 182 7.16 2.84 1.42
C ARG A 182 5.79 3.50 1.53
N PRO A 183 5.38 4.30 0.53
CA PRO A 183 4.02 4.84 0.49
C PRO A 183 3.00 3.70 0.58
N LYS A 184 1.77 4.00 0.99
CA LYS A 184 0.70 3.00 1.11
C LYS A 184 0.93 1.85 2.12
N ALA A 185 1.85 1.99 3.07
CA ALA A 185 2.13 0.94 4.06
C ALA A 185 0.88 0.51 4.86
N VAL A 186 0.07 1.47 5.29
CA VAL A 186 -1.18 1.23 6.05
C VAL A 186 -2.20 0.48 5.19
N GLN A 187 -2.36 0.88 3.93
CA GLN A 187 -3.24 0.24 2.95
C GLN A 187 -2.86 -1.23 2.77
N VAL A 188 -1.57 -1.51 2.60
CA VAL A 188 -1.08 -2.88 2.42
C VAL A 188 -1.29 -3.70 3.69
N VAL A 189 -1.09 -3.12 4.88
CA VAL A 189 -1.42 -3.80 6.15
C VAL A 189 -2.89 -4.21 6.16
N LEU A 190 -3.83 -3.30 5.94
CA LEU A 190 -5.25 -3.65 5.95
C LEU A 190 -5.64 -4.63 4.83
N ALA A 191 -5.03 -4.51 3.65
CA ALA A 191 -5.27 -5.43 2.55
C ALA A 191 -4.75 -6.85 2.83
N VAL A 192 -3.67 -7.00 3.61
CA VAL A 192 -3.03 -8.29 3.83
C VAL A 192 -3.65 -9.09 4.99
N LEU A 193 -4.22 -8.43 6.00
CA LEU A 193 -4.74 -9.08 7.21
C LEU A 193 -5.70 -10.25 6.93
N PRO A 194 -6.63 -10.19 5.94
CA PRO A 194 -7.53 -11.30 5.62
C PRO A 194 -6.89 -12.59 5.09
N TYR A 195 -5.59 -12.54 4.78
CA TYR A 195 -4.81 -13.66 4.24
C TYR A 195 -3.95 -14.35 5.30
N TYR A 196 -3.94 -13.83 6.53
CA TYR A 196 -3.21 -14.39 7.64
C TYR A 196 -4.18 -14.82 8.74
N GLN A 197 -3.88 -15.95 9.35
CA GLN A 197 -4.52 -16.33 10.59
C GLN A 197 -4.25 -15.27 11.67
N PRO A 198 -5.19 -15.06 12.60
CA PRO A 198 -4.97 -14.31 13.83
C PRO A 198 -3.58 -14.52 14.44
N GLY A 199 -2.83 -13.44 14.65
CA GLY A 199 -1.51 -13.47 15.30
C GLY A 199 -0.37 -14.12 14.50
N LYS A 200 -0.59 -14.52 13.24
CA LYS A 200 0.47 -15.10 12.38
C LYS A 200 1.19 -14.08 11.50
N ILE A 201 0.71 -12.84 11.45
CA ILE A 201 1.40 -11.77 10.73
C ILE A 201 2.43 -11.10 11.65
N GLN A 202 3.63 -10.90 11.13
CA GLN A 202 4.70 -10.14 11.80
C GLN A 202 5.07 -8.96 10.90
N PHE A 203 5.17 -7.76 11.49
CA PHE A 203 5.48 -6.54 10.75
C PHE A 203 6.98 -6.18 10.79
N ALA A 204 7.81 -6.99 11.46
CA ALA A 204 9.27 -6.83 11.52
C ALA A 204 9.74 -5.41 11.93
N GLY A 205 9.06 -4.79 12.90
CA GLY A 205 9.34 -3.41 13.32
C GLY A 205 8.65 -2.35 12.45
N GLY A 206 7.80 -2.77 11.52
CA GLY A 206 6.96 -1.91 10.68
C GLY A 206 5.84 -1.21 11.44
N GLU A 207 5.56 -1.63 12.68
CA GLU A 207 4.59 -1.01 13.59
C GLU A 207 4.87 0.49 13.79
N LYS A 208 6.15 0.91 13.74
CA LYS A 208 6.54 2.32 13.85
C LYS A 208 6.06 3.21 12.70
N PHE A 209 5.68 2.62 11.57
CA PHE A 209 5.13 3.32 10.41
C PHE A 209 3.60 3.31 10.38
N MET A 210 2.96 2.69 11.37
CA MET A 210 1.50 2.64 11.48
C MET A 210 0.98 3.80 12.33
N PRO A 211 -0.18 4.36 11.98
CA PRO A 211 -0.83 5.35 12.82
C PRO A 211 -1.35 4.70 14.12
N SER A 212 -1.43 5.50 15.18
CA SER A 212 -1.81 5.05 16.53
C SER A 212 -3.18 4.38 16.58
N TRP A 213 -4.16 4.86 15.80
CA TRP A 213 -5.49 4.26 15.74
C TRP A 213 -5.45 2.81 15.24
N LEU A 214 -4.55 2.48 14.30
CA LEU A 214 -4.44 1.12 13.77
C LEU A 214 -3.76 0.21 14.79
N LEU A 215 -2.67 0.70 15.40
CA LEU A 215 -1.97 -0.03 16.47
C LEU A 215 -2.90 -0.36 17.63
N GLY A 216 -3.78 0.59 18.02
CA GLY A 216 -4.79 0.36 19.05
C GLY A 216 -5.89 -0.62 18.62
N ALA A 217 -6.21 -0.69 17.32
CA ALA A 217 -7.25 -1.59 16.80
C ALA A 217 -6.74 -3.04 16.60
N LEU A 218 -5.48 -3.24 16.20
CA LEU A 218 -4.91 -4.55 15.85
C LEU A 218 -5.20 -5.67 16.88
N PRO A 219 -5.05 -5.47 18.20
CA PRO A 219 -5.35 -6.52 19.18
C PRO A 219 -6.80 -7.00 19.13
N SER A 220 -7.74 -6.11 18.81
CA SER A 220 -9.18 -6.39 18.80
C SER A 220 -9.69 -6.98 17.47
N LEU A 221 -8.89 -6.89 16.40
CA LEU A 221 -9.30 -7.34 15.06
C LEU A 221 -9.52 -8.84 14.95
N TYR A 222 -8.96 -9.63 15.87
CA TYR A 222 -8.99 -11.08 15.84
C TYR A 222 -9.62 -11.72 17.07
N VAL A 223 -10.02 -10.91 18.05
CA VAL A 223 -10.75 -11.38 19.22
C VAL A 223 -12.23 -11.33 18.88
N LYS A 224 -12.92 -12.47 19.03
CA LYS A 224 -14.38 -12.52 18.92
C LYS A 224 -14.94 -11.73 20.13
N PRO A 225 -15.82 -10.73 19.91
CA PRO A 225 -16.42 -9.98 21.02
C PRO A 225 -17.25 -10.90 21.92
#